data_AF-A0A2P4QM35-F1
#
_entry.id   AF-A0A2P4QM35-F1
#
_cell.length_a   1.000
_cell.length_b   1.000
_cell.length_c   1.000
_cell.angle_alpha   90.00
_cell.angle_beta   90.00
_cell.angle_gamma   90.00
#
_symmetry.space_group_name_H-M   'P 1'
#
loop_
_entity.id
_entity.type
_entity.pdbx_description
1 polymer ?
#
loop_
_entity_poly.entity_id
_entity_poly.type
_entity_poly.pdbx_seq_one_letter_code
_entity_poly.pdbx_strand_id
1 'polypeptide(L)'
;MLFSGGAPGIGKTRYGDELFKRLENNQNWVPPEWENKLHIRRIYLDLGNGCKLDSYDDDLTPTVIIGLRIAYVFFIEKKFILSFTNFRDRVWKYRDIFKIPNVFDCIYAHLISQSNIQLFVFFHIDEFQNIDLWEDDAIKNRKMAKKQLFKEMINDLAPFMLAPQSLIYVQTFLSGTAPQVVISNKESLRVSFIFADCPQLSFRAMLNIANHYAQKYDAEKFNCGSYKWMLCQPFL
;
A
#
# COMPACT_ATOMS: atom_id res chain seq x y z
N MET A 1 -1.40 7.13 -10.38
CA MET A 1 -1.15 6.17 -9.26
C MET A 1 0.35 5.93 -9.18
N LEU A 2 0.92 5.92 -7.97
CA LEU A 2 2.36 5.64 -7.81
C LEU A 2 2.58 4.13 -7.70
N PHE A 3 3.65 3.65 -8.31
CA PHE A 3 3.91 2.24 -8.44
C PHE A 3 5.36 1.89 -8.14
N SER A 4 5.62 0.91 -7.27
CA SER A 4 6.96 0.36 -7.05
C SER A 4 6.95 -1.16 -7.12
N GLY A 5 7.56 -1.72 -8.16
CA GLY A 5 7.61 -3.16 -8.42
C GLY A 5 9.03 -3.67 -8.56
N GLY A 6 9.23 -4.95 -8.25
CA GLY A 6 10.53 -5.62 -8.40
C GLY A 6 10.70 -6.77 -7.42
N ALA A 7 11.90 -7.34 -7.35
CA ALA A 7 12.19 -8.52 -6.52
C ALA A 7 11.85 -8.32 -5.02
N PRO A 8 11.56 -9.40 -4.27
CA PRO A 8 11.43 -9.34 -2.81
C PRO A 8 12.69 -8.76 -2.16
N GLY A 9 12.53 -8.05 -1.03
CA GLY A 9 13.67 -7.54 -0.25
C GLY A 9 14.31 -6.24 -0.75
N ILE A 10 13.91 -5.68 -1.90
CA ILE A 10 14.49 -4.42 -2.43
C ILE A 10 14.00 -3.15 -1.71
N GLY A 11 13.19 -3.28 -0.65
CA GLY A 11 12.79 -2.16 0.20
C GLY A 11 11.53 -1.39 -0.21
N LYS A 12 10.69 -1.92 -1.12
CA LYS A 12 9.47 -1.25 -1.64
C LYS A 12 8.49 -0.83 -0.55
N THR A 13 8.20 -1.73 0.40
CA THR A 13 7.34 -1.44 1.56
C THR A 13 7.91 -0.30 2.40
N ARG A 14 9.21 -0.37 2.72
CA ARG A 14 9.93 0.68 3.45
C ARG A 14 9.96 1.99 2.68
N TYR A 15 10.08 1.96 1.35
CA TYR A 15 10.01 3.16 0.52
C TYR A 15 8.65 3.84 0.64
N GLY A 16 7.56 3.08 0.61
CA GLY A 16 6.22 3.63 0.86
C GLY A 16 6.08 4.26 2.25
N ASP A 17 6.67 3.64 3.29
CA ASP A 17 6.71 4.21 4.64
C ASP A 17 7.47 5.54 4.70
N GLU A 18 8.67 5.59 4.12
CA GLU A 18 9.52 6.79 4.12
C GLU A 18 8.93 7.91 3.26
N LEU A 19 8.31 7.56 2.13
CA LEU A 19 7.58 8.51 1.29
C LEU A 19 6.43 9.16 2.09
N PHE A 20 5.63 8.36 2.79
CA PHE A 20 4.55 8.90 3.63
C PHE A 20 5.09 9.81 4.75
N LYS A 21 6.12 9.37 5.50
CA LYS A 21 6.74 10.20 6.54
C LYS A 21 7.23 11.54 5.99
N ARG A 22 7.77 11.55 4.77
CA ARG A 22 8.23 12.79 4.13
C ARG A 22 7.07 13.71 3.75
N LEU A 23 5.98 13.16 3.23
CA LEU A 23 4.76 13.92 2.94
C LEU A 23 4.15 14.51 4.22
N GLU A 24 4.15 13.76 5.32
CA GLU A 24 3.61 14.18 6.62
C GLU A 24 4.47 15.27 7.27
N ASN A 25 5.80 15.11 7.28
CA ASN A 25 6.72 16.03 7.95
C ASN A 25 7.05 17.29 7.13
N ASN A 26 6.90 17.24 5.80
CA ASN A 26 7.21 18.35 4.91
C ASN A 26 6.02 18.59 3.98
N GLN A 27 5.23 19.62 4.29
CA GLN A 27 3.99 19.96 3.59
C GLN A 27 4.20 21.02 2.48
N ASN A 28 5.44 21.22 2.01
CA ASN A 28 5.71 22.15 0.90
C ASN A 28 5.07 21.74 -0.44
N TRP A 29 4.54 20.52 -0.53
CA TRP A 29 3.80 20.01 -1.68
C TRP A 29 2.30 20.35 -1.62
N VAL A 30 1.80 20.82 -0.47
CA VAL A 30 0.38 21.08 -0.26
C VAL A 30 -0.03 22.31 -1.07
N PRO A 31 -1.11 22.23 -1.87
CA PRO A 31 -1.63 23.38 -2.59
C PRO A 31 -1.99 24.52 -1.62
N PRO A 32 -1.77 25.80 -1.99
CA PRO A 32 -2.11 26.94 -1.12
C PRO A 32 -3.56 26.93 -0.63
N GLU A 33 -4.49 26.41 -1.42
CA GLU A 33 -5.91 26.30 -1.07
C GLU A 33 -6.18 25.38 0.13
N TRP A 34 -5.26 24.46 0.42
CA TRP A 34 -5.35 23.47 1.49
C TRP A 34 -4.47 23.84 2.70
N GLU A 35 -3.77 24.97 2.64
CA GLU A 35 -2.92 25.43 3.73
C GLU A 35 -3.72 25.59 5.04
N ASN A 36 -3.22 24.99 6.13
CA ASN A 36 -3.90 24.90 7.43
C ASN A 36 -5.28 24.21 7.40
N LYS A 37 -5.68 23.61 6.28
CA LYS A 37 -6.94 22.89 6.07
C LYS A 37 -6.69 21.46 5.60
N LEU A 38 -5.55 20.88 5.98
CA LEU A 38 -5.16 19.56 5.55
C LEU A 38 -5.04 18.61 6.73
N HIS A 39 -5.70 17.46 6.60
CA HIS A 39 -5.52 16.32 7.48
C HIS A 39 -4.94 15.17 6.67
N ILE A 40 -3.75 14.69 7.06
CA ILE A 40 -3.05 13.61 6.37
C ILE A 40 -3.26 12.31 7.14
N ARG A 41 -3.61 11.23 6.43
CA ARG A 41 -3.65 9.88 7.00
C ARG A 41 -3.08 8.84 6.05
N ARG A 42 -2.46 7.82 6.63
CA ARG A 42 -2.03 6.62 5.91
C ARG A 42 -2.99 5.47 6.16
N ILE A 43 -3.34 4.76 5.10
CA ILE A 43 -3.99 3.46 5.17
C ILE A 43 -3.05 2.47 4.50
N TYR A 44 -2.56 1.48 5.26
CA TYR A 44 -1.64 0.46 4.78
C TYR A 44 -2.37 -0.87 4.68
N LEU A 45 -2.59 -1.33 3.46
CA LEU A 45 -3.25 -2.59 3.14
C LEU A 45 -2.21 -3.61 2.68
N ASP A 46 -1.88 -4.56 3.56
CA ASP A 46 -1.04 -5.71 3.22
C ASP A 46 -1.92 -6.85 2.69
N LEU A 47 -1.78 -7.18 1.40
CA LEU A 47 -2.49 -8.31 0.77
C LEU A 47 -1.72 -9.64 0.89
N GLY A 48 -0.50 -9.62 1.42
CA GLY A 48 0.30 -10.81 1.74
C GLY A 48 -0.01 -11.35 3.13
N ASN A 49 -0.13 -10.46 4.11
CA ASN A 49 -0.44 -10.80 5.50
C ASN A 49 -1.62 -9.99 6.05
N GLY A 50 -2.48 -10.63 6.83
CA GLY A 50 -3.60 -9.98 7.51
C GLY A 50 -4.86 -9.85 6.65
N CYS A 51 -4.80 -9.17 5.50
CA CYS A 51 -5.96 -8.87 4.64
C CYS A 51 -5.94 -9.62 3.30
N LYS A 52 -5.36 -10.83 3.26
CA LYS A 52 -5.24 -11.64 2.04
C LYS A 52 -6.60 -11.90 1.38
N LEU A 53 -6.60 -11.98 0.04
CA LEU A 53 -7.76 -12.40 -0.74
C LEU A 53 -7.97 -13.91 -0.66
N ASP A 54 -9.22 -14.33 -0.49
CA ASP A 54 -9.62 -15.74 -0.39
C ASP A 54 -10.98 -16.02 -1.04
N SER A 55 -11.51 -17.24 -0.90
CA SER A 55 -12.75 -17.64 -1.56
C SER A 55 -14.00 -16.91 -1.07
N TYR A 56 -13.99 -16.23 0.09
CA TYR A 56 -15.14 -15.40 0.49
C TYR A 56 -15.27 -14.16 -0.40
N ASP A 57 -14.18 -13.72 -1.03
CA ASP A 57 -14.21 -12.57 -1.94
C ASP A 57 -14.88 -12.91 -3.29
N ASP A 58 -15.12 -14.19 -3.58
CA ASP A 58 -15.75 -14.65 -4.82
C ASP A 58 -17.17 -14.12 -4.99
N ASP A 59 -17.92 -13.93 -3.90
CA ASP A 59 -19.30 -13.44 -3.91
C ASP A 59 -19.40 -11.91 -3.82
N LEU A 60 -18.27 -11.22 -3.70
CA LEU A 60 -18.22 -9.77 -3.47
C LEU A 60 -17.90 -9.02 -4.76
N THR A 61 -18.47 -7.82 -4.88
CA THR A 61 -18.04 -6.87 -5.92
C THR A 61 -16.64 -6.31 -5.59
N PRO A 62 -15.82 -5.96 -6.59
CA PRO A 62 -14.50 -5.34 -6.37
C PRO A 62 -14.48 -4.18 -5.37
N THR A 63 -15.44 -3.25 -5.46
CA THR A 63 -15.56 -2.13 -4.53
C THR A 63 -15.75 -2.57 -3.07
N VAL A 64 -16.50 -3.66 -2.84
CA VAL A 64 -16.76 -4.20 -1.50
C VAL A 64 -15.53 -4.95 -0.97
N ILE A 65 -14.85 -5.73 -1.83
CA ILE A 65 -13.62 -6.47 -1.48
C ILE A 65 -12.58 -5.52 -0.88
N ILE A 66 -12.34 -4.40 -1.55
CA ILE A 66 -11.34 -3.41 -1.12
C ILE A 66 -11.87 -2.53 0.01
N GLY A 67 -13.13 -2.09 -0.05
CA GLY A 67 -13.71 -1.26 1.02
C GLY A 67 -13.79 -1.97 2.37
N LEU A 68 -14.09 -3.28 2.41
CA LEU A 68 -14.02 -4.09 3.65
C LEU A 68 -12.62 -4.05 4.28
N ARG A 69 -11.58 -4.17 3.45
CA ARG A 69 -10.19 -4.16 3.88
C ARG A 69 -9.76 -2.78 4.36
N ILE A 70 -10.16 -1.71 3.66
CA ILE A 70 -9.93 -0.32 4.10
C ILE A 70 -10.58 -0.08 5.46
N ALA A 71 -11.85 -0.50 5.62
CA ALA A 71 -12.57 -0.33 6.88
C ALA A 71 -11.91 -1.10 8.03
N TYR A 72 -11.49 -2.35 7.79
CA TYR A 72 -10.75 -3.13 8.77
C TYR A 72 -9.44 -2.46 9.17
N VAL A 73 -8.58 -2.10 8.20
CA VAL A 73 -7.27 -1.48 8.47
C VAL A 73 -7.43 -0.18 9.26
N PHE A 74 -8.44 0.63 8.92
CA PHE A 74 -8.60 1.94 9.55
C PHE A 74 -9.28 1.88 10.93
N PHE A 75 -10.38 1.13 11.05
CA PHE A 75 -11.20 1.13 12.27
C PHE A 75 -10.81 0.04 13.26
N ILE A 76 -10.22 -1.06 12.80
CA ILE A 76 -10.06 -2.28 13.60
C ILE A 76 -8.60 -2.60 13.85
N GLU A 77 -7.79 -2.63 12.80
CA GLU A 77 -6.40 -3.09 12.86
C GLU A 77 -5.61 -2.26 13.88
N LYS A 78 -4.90 -2.95 14.78
CA LYS A 78 -4.12 -2.40 15.92
C LYS A 78 -4.95 -1.73 17.03
N LYS A 79 -6.25 -1.55 16.86
CA LYS A 79 -7.16 -1.03 17.90
C LYS A 79 -7.86 -2.16 18.67
N PHE A 80 -8.07 -3.30 18.01
CA PHE A 80 -8.74 -4.46 18.58
C PHE A 80 -7.95 -5.74 18.28
N ILE A 81 -8.05 -6.72 19.19
CA ILE A 81 -7.56 -8.08 18.97
C ILE A 81 -8.60 -8.84 18.14
N LEU A 82 -8.77 -8.43 16.89
CA LEU A 82 -9.73 -9.01 15.96
C LEU A 82 -9.05 -9.17 14.60
N SER A 83 -8.99 -10.39 14.07
CA SER A 83 -8.47 -10.65 12.73
C SER A 83 -9.43 -10.16 11.64
N PHE A 84 -8.92 -9.97 10.43
CA PHE A 84 -9.74 -9.60 9.27
C PHE A 84 -10.85 -10.63 9.02
N THR A 85 -10.55 -11.93 9.10
CA THR A 85 -11.54 -13.00 8.94
C THR A 85 -12.69 -12.85 9.93
N ASN A 86 -12.38 -12.71 11.23
CA ASN A 86 -13.41 -12.56 12.26
C ASN A 86 -14.21 -11.25 12.12
N PHE A 87 -13.55 -10.17 11.69
CA PHE A 87 -14.24 -8.92 11.36
C PHE A 87 -15.21 -9.12 10.20
N ARG A 88 -14.74 -9.71 9.08
CA ARG A 88 -15.54 -9.97 7.88
C ARG A 88 -16.76 -10.83 8.19
N ASP A 89 -16.61 -11.88 8.99
CA ASP A 89 -17.70 -12.76 9.40
C ASP A 89 -18.77 -12.01 10.19
N ARG A 90 -18.36 -11.15 11.13
CA ARG A 90 -19.28 -10.34 11.96
C ARG A 90 -20.06 -9.32 11.12
N VAL A 91 -19.44 -8.75 10.10
CA VAL A 91 -20.07 -7.71 9.27
C VAL A 91 -20.70 -8.26 7.99
N TRP A 92 -20.64 -9.58 7.76
CA TRP A 92 -21.03 -10.22 6.51
C TRP A 92 -22.47 -9.88 6.05
N LYS A 93 -23.41 -9.89 6.99
CA LYS A 93 -24.81 -9.47 6.77
C LYS A 93 -24.92 -8.08 6.14
N TYR A 94 -23.97 -7.20 6.42
CA TYR A 94 -23.97 -5.80 6.00
C TYR A 94 -22.91 -5.50 4.93
N ARG A 95 -22.25 -6.52 4.35
CA ARG A 95 -21.10 -6.37 3.43
C ARG A 95 -21.30 -5.34 2.32
N ASP A 96 -22.51 -5.19 1.80
CA ASP A 96 -22.82 -4.29 0.69
C ASP A 96 -22.67 -2.79 1.03
N ILE A 97 -22.60 -2.42 2.32
CA ILE A 97 -22.33 -1.04 2.74
C ILE A 97 -20.85 -0.68 2.62
N PHE A 98 -19.96 -1.67 2.58
CA PHE A 98 -18.51 -1.49 2.58
C PHE A 98 -17.95 -1.20 1.18
N LYS A 99 -18.67 -0.43 0.36
CA LYS A 99 -18.15 0.07 -0.91
C LYS A 99 -17.08 1.13 -0.65
N ILE A 100 -16.07 1.24 -1.50
CA ILE A 100 -14.96 2.20 -1.33
C ILE A 100 -15.47 3.62 -1.01
N PRO A 101 -16.46 4.18 -1.73
CA PRO A 101 -16.92 5.55 -1.44
C PRO A 101 -17.51 5.69 -0.04
N ASN A 102 -18.43 4.80 0.33
CA ASN A 102 -19.07 4.81 1.64
C ASN A 102 -18.05 4.70 2.78
N VAL A 103 -17.00 3.89 2.60
CA VAL A 103 -15.96 3.71 3.61
C VAL A 103 -15.13 4.98 3.75
N PHE A 104 -14.75 5.63 2.66
CA PHE A 104 -14.03 6.90 2.73
C PHE A 104 -14.88 8.02 3.33
N ASP A 105 -16.16 8.11 2.99
CA ASP A 105 -17.09 9.07 3.60
C ASP A 105 -17.18 8.87 5.12
N CYS A 106 -17.27 7.61 5.57
CA CYS A 106 -17.24 7.26 6.99
C CYS A 106 -15.91 7.63 7.67
N ILE A 107 -14.78 7.40 7.01
CA ILE A 107 -13.45 7.79 7.51
C ILE A 107 -13.36 9.31 7.65
N TYR A 108 -13.82 10.04 6.65
CA TYR A 108 -13.87 11.49 6.66
C TYR A 108 -14.70 12.01 7.82
N ALA A 109 -15.95 11.57 7.94
CA ALA A 109 -16.85 11.96 9.03
C ALA A 109 -16.30 11.60 10.42
N HIS A 110 -15.56 10.49 10.53
CA HIS A 110 -14.92 10.09 11.79
C HIS A 110 -13.76 10.99 12.19
N LEU A 111 -12.96 11.46 11.23
CA LEU A 111 -11.77 12.25 11.48
C LEU A 111 -12.05 13.75 11.57
N ILE A 112 -13.00 14.23 10.78
CA ILE A 112 -13.22 15.64 10.52
C ILE A 112 -14.56 16.05 11.13
N SER A 113 -14.50 16.72 12.28
CA SER A 113 -15.66 17.29 12.97
C SER A 113 -16.06 18.68 12.46
N GLN A 114 -15.20 19.33 11.67
CA GLN A 114 -15.39 20.69 11.16
C GLN A 114 -15.56 20.70 9.64
N SER A 115 -16.47 21.52 9.14
CA SER A 115 -16.65 21.72 7.69
C SER A 115 -15.39 22.31 7.04
N ASN A 116 -15.05 21.84 5.82
CA ASN A 116 -13.99 22.37 4.93
C ASN A 116 -12.53 22.00 5.26
N ILE A 117 -12.28 20.93 6.02
CA ILE A 117 -10.94 20.33 6.09
C ILE A 117 -10.80 19.29 4.97
N GLN A 118 -9.69 19.34 4.24
CA GLN A 118 -9.30 18.38 3.23
C GLN A 118 -8.64 17.17 3.88
N LEU A 119 -9.12 15.97 3.54
CA LEU A 119 -8.51 14.71 3.94
C LEU A 119 -7.62 14.19 2.82
N PHE A 120 -6.32 14.17 3.04
CA PHE A 120 -5.37 13.46 2.18
C PHE A 120 -5.13 12.06 2.74
N VAL A 121 -5.47 11.05 1.95
CA VAL A 121 -5.22 9.64 2.27
C VAL A 121 -4.06 9.14 1.41
N PHE A 122 -2.94 8.80 2.05
CA PHE A 122 -1.92 7.97 1.42
C PHE A 122 -2.34 6.50 1.52
N PHE A 123 -2.91 5.96 0.45
CA PHE A 123 -3.40 4.58 0.40
C PHE A 123 -2.34 3.66 -0.18
N HIS A 124 -1.65 2.95 0.70
CA HIS A 124 -0.58 2.04 0.34
C HIS A 124 -1.13 0.61 0.27
N ILE A 125 -1.15 0.01 -0.93
CA ILE A 125 -1.49 -1.40 -1.13
C ILE A 125 -0.20 -2.16 -1.39
N ASP A 126 0.15 -3.02 -0.44
CA ASP A 126 1.34 -3.88 -0.51
C ASP A 126 0.97 -5.28 -1.01
N GLU A 127 1.97 -5.97 -1.56
CA GLU A 127 1.84 -7.28 -2.17
C GLU A 127 0.70 -7.35 -3.19
N PHE A 128 0.52 -6.29 -3.99
CA PHE A 128 -0.62 -6.16 -4.91
C PHE A 128 -0.73 -7.29 -5.94
N GLN A 129 0.36 -7.99 -6.27
CA GLN A 129 0.34 -9.13 -7.19
C GLN A 129 -0.55 -10.28 -6.67
N ASN A 130 -0.86 -10.31 -5.37
CA ASN A 130 -1.80 -11.26 -4.79
C ASN A 130 -3.23 -11.08 -5.33
N ILE A 131 -3.56 -9.92 -5.91
CA ILE A 131 -4.81 -9.71 -6.64
C ILE A 131 -4.87 -10.63 -7.87
N ASP A 132 -3.79 -10.68 -8.65
CA ASP A 132 -3.73 -11.52 -9.84
C ASP A 132 -3.74 -13.00 -9.46
N LEU A 133 -2.97 -13.38 -8.43
CA LEU A 133 -2.91 -14.76 -7.96
C LEU A 133 -4.29 -15.25 -7.53
N TRP A 134 -5.03 -14.42 -6.79
CA TRP A 134 -6.38 -14.75 -6.38
C TRP A 134 -7.34 -14.84 -7.58
N GLU A 135 -7.27 -13.92 -8.53
CA GLU A 135 -8.15 -13.94 -9.71
C GLU A 135 -7.87 -15.14 -10.62
N ASP A 136 -6.60 -15.49 -10.83
CA ASP A 136 -6.17 -16.69 -11.55
C ASP A 136 -6.70 -17.96 -10.89
N ASP A 137 -6.59 -18.06 -9.58
CA ASP A 137 -7.08 -19.18 -8.79
C ASP A 137 -8.62 -19.27 -8.81
N ALA A 138 -9.31 -18.12 -8.71
CA ALA A 138 -10.76 -18.04 -8.83
C ALA A 138 -11.26 -18.58 -10.17
N ILE A 139 -10.61 -18.21 -11.27
CA ILE A 139 -10.99 -18.64 -12.63
C ILE A 139 -10.63 -20.11 -12.86
N LYS A 140 -9.38 -20.51 -12.57
CA LYS A 140 -8.86 -21.84 -12.94
C LYS A 140 -9.41 -22.93 -12.03
N ASN A 141 -9.42 -22.70 -10.72
CA ASN A 141 -9.72 -23.75 -9.74
C ASN A 141 -11.16 -23.66 -9.22
N ARG A 142 -11.70 -22.46 -9.03
CA ARG A 142 -13.08 -22.25 -8.53
C ARG A 142 -14.11 -22.00 -9.63
N LYS A 143 -13.68 -21.93 -10.90
CA LYS A 143 -14.55 -21.74 -12.09
C LYS A 143 -15.38 -20.45 -12.03
N MET A 144 -14.86 -19.41 -11.39
CA MET A 144 -15.50 -18.11 -11.29
C MET A 144 -15.36 -17.32 -12.60
N ALA A 145 -16.33 -16.44 -12.86
CA ALA A 145 -16.20 -15.44 -13.91
C ALA A 145 -15.08 -14.44 -13.56
N LYS A 146 -14.38 -13.95 -14.60
CA LYS A 146 -13.34 -12.93 -14.46
C LYS A 146 -13.95 -11.62 -13.92
N LYS A 147 -13.44 -11.14 -12.78
CA LYS A 147 -13.94 -9.94 -12.09
C LYS A 147 -13.18 -8.67 -12.46
N GLN A 148 -12.00 -8.80 -13.05
CA GLN A 148 -11.06 -7.71 -13.33
C GLN A 148 -10.77 -6.88 -12.07
N LEU A 149 -10.58 -7.55 -10.93
CA LEU A 149 -10.56 -6.91 -9.59
C LEU A 149 -9.61 -5.71 -9.54
N PHE A 150 -8.40 -5.86 -10.07
CA PHE A 150 -7.41 -4.78 -10.10
C PHE A 150 -7.91 -3.55 -10.88
N LYS A 151 -8.52 -3.76 -12.04
CA LYS A 151 -9.02 -2.68 -12.91
C LYS A 151 -10.24 -1.99 -12.29
N GLU A 152 -11.18 -2.76 -11.75
CA GLU A 152 -12.36 -2.22 -11.08
C GLU A 152 -11.99 -1.43 -9.82
N MET A 153 -11.04 -1.94 -9.02
CA MET A 153 -10.47 -1.19 -7.90
C MET A 153 -9.92 0.18 -8.33
N ILE A 154 -9.16 0.24 -9.43
CA ILE A 154 -8.63 1.51 -9.95
C ILE A 154 -9.77 2.43 -10.38
N ASN A 155 -10.77 1.89 -11.08
CA ASN A 155 -11.93 2.67 -11.52
C ASN A 155 -12.71 3.26 -10.35
N ASP A 156 -12.86 2.52 -9.25
CA ASP A 156 -13.53 2.94 -8.04
C ASP A 156 -12.71 3.95 -7.21
N LEU A 157 -11.37 3.87 -7.27
CA LEU A 157 -10.48 4.84 -6.62
C LEU A 157 -10.30 6.12 -7.45
N ALA A 158 -10.45 6.05 -8.77
CA ALA A 158 -10.20 7.17 -9.68
C ALA A 158 -10.95 8.47 -9.31
N PRO A 159 -12.23 8.46 -8.88
CA PRO A 159 -12.90 9.67 -8.43
C PRO A 159 -12.17 10.38 -7.28
N PHE A 160 -11.59 9.65 -6.34
CA PHE A 160 -10.83 10.21 -5.21
C PHE A 160 -9.43 10.71 -5.59
N MET A 161 -8.92 10.30 -6.75
CA MET A 161 -7.61 10.70 -7.26
C MET A 161 -7.71 11.91 -8.21
N LEU A 162 -8.84 12.02 -8.93
CA LEU A 162 -9.00 12.93 -10.07
C LEU A 162 -9.99 14.06 -9.81
N ALA A 163 -10.90 13.93 -8.84
CA ALA A 163 -11.96 14.91 -8.64
C ALA A 163 -11.54 16.00 -7.62
N PRO A 164 -11.28 17.24 -8.07
CA PRO A 164 -10.89 18.34 -7.18
C PRO A 164 -12.02 18.86 -6.27
N GLN A 165 -13.25 18.39 -6.46
CA GLN A 165 -14.42 18.82 -5.68
C GLN A 165 -14.69 17.96 -4.43
N SER A 166 -14.00 16.82 -4.29
CA SER A 166 -14.09 15.98 -3.09
C SER A 166 -13.26 16.60 -1.97
N LEU A 167 -13.77 16.58 -0.74
CA LEU A 167 -12.98 16.91 0.46
C LEU A 167 -12.01 15.77 0.85
N ILE A 168 -11.99 14.70 0.06
CA ILE A 168 -11.16 13.51 0.23
C ILE A 168 -10.34 13.33 -1.03
N TYR A 169 -9.02 13.42 -0.89
CA TYR A 169 -8.04 13.09 -1.92
C TYR A 169 -7.29 11.82 -1.54
N VAL A 170 -7.22 10.85 -2.44
CA VAL A 170 -6.52 9.58 -2.21
C VAL A 170 -5.31 9.49 -3.13
N GLN A 171 -4.10 9.48 -2.55
CA GLN A 171 -2.89 9.12 -3.26
C GLN A 171 -2.61 7.63 -3.08
N THR A 172 -2.90 6.84 -4.11
CA THR A 172 -2.60 5.41 -4.08
C THR A 172 -1.14 5.14 -4.43
N PHE A 173 -0.50 4.27 -3.63
CA PHE A 173 0.83 3.71 -3.84
C PHE A 173 0.74 2.18 -3.83
N LEU A 174 1.14 1.55 -4.93
CA LEU A 174 1.18 0.10 -5.05
C LEU A 174 2.62 -0.40 -4.88
N SER A 175 2.85 -1.33 -3.96
CA SER A 175 4.12 -2.05 -3.85
C SER A 175 3.91 -3.55 -3.97
N GLY A 176 4.82 -4.22 -4.66
CA GLY A 176 4.72 -5.66 -4.82
C GLY A 176 5.78 -6.27 -5.73
N THR A 177 5.70 -7.58 -5.89
CA THR A 177 6.62 -8.36 -6.72
C THR A 177 5.96 -8.64 -8.07
N ALA A 178 6.02 -7.68 -8.99
CA ALA A 178 5.57 -7.88 -10.36
C ALA A 178 6.47 -7.14 -11.38
N PRO A 179 6.74 -7.70 -12.57
CA PRO A 179 7.53 -7.05 -13.61
C PRO A 179 6.80 -5.84 -14.20
N GLN A 180 7.49 -4.71 -14.41
CA GLN A 180 6.90 -3.45 -14.89
C GLN A 180 5.97 -3.63 -16.12
N VAL A 181 6.35 -4.49 -17.07
CA VAL A 181 5.55 -4.81 -18.27
C VAL A 181 4.16 -5.36 -17.91
N VAL A 182 4.06 -6.21 -16.89
CA VAL A 182 2.79 -6.77 -16.42
C VAL A 182 1.91 -5.68 -15.81
N ILE A 183 2.51 -4.67 -15.18
CA ILE A 183 1.79 -3.55 -14.55
C ILE A 183 1.31 -2.56 -15.59
N SER A 184 2.12 -2.20 -16.58
CA SER A 184 1.72 -1.27 -17.64
C SER A 184 0.49 -1.75 -18.40
N ASN A 185 0.34 -3.08 -18.56
CA ASN A 185 -0.84 -3.68 -19.19
C ASN A 185 -2.13 -3.55 -18.36
N LYS A 186 -2.04 -3.10 -17.11
CA LYS A 186 -3.19 -2.89 -16.22
C LYS A 186 -3.58 -1.42 -16.08
N GLU A 187 -2.90 -0.54 -16.80
CA GLU A 187 -3.24 0.88 -16.83
C GLU A 187 -4.69 1.03 -17.32
N SER A 188 -5.48 1.82 -16.59
CA SER A 188 -6.85 2.16 -16.96
C SER A 188 -6.84 3.43 -17.79
N LEU A 189 -7.78 3.59 -18.71
CA LEU A 189 -7.98 4.84 -19.47
C LEU A 189 -8.16 6.07 -18.58
N ARG A 190 -8.51 5.89 -17.30
CA ARG A 190 -8.78 6.97 -16.35
C ARG A 190 -7.59 7.41 -15.52
N VAL A 191 -6.64 6.53 -15.22
CA VAL A 191 -5.55 6.80 -14.27
C VAL A 191 -4.25 6.28 -14.84
N SER A 192 -3.28 7.18 -15.00
CA SER A 192 -1.93 6.80 -15.42
C SER A 192 -1.09 6.24 -14.28
N PHE A 193 -0.16 5.35 -14.62
CA PHE A 193 0.80 4.80 -13.68
C PHE A 193 2.13 5.55 -13.77
N ILE A 194 2.61 6.01 -12.60
CA ILE A 194 3.93 6.60 -12.46
C ILE A 194 4.79 5.62 -11.68
N PHE A 195 5.80 5.07 -12.37
CA PHE A 195 6.77 4.17 -11.75
C PHE A 195 7.69 4.99 -10.84
N ALA A 196 7.58 4.72 -9.55
CA ALA A 196 8.50 5.18 -8.54
C ALA A 196 9.66 4.18 -8.48
N ASP A 197 10.80 4.58 -9.04
CA ASP A 197 12.05 3.87 -8.86
C ASP A 197 12.38 3.87 -7.37
N CYS A 198 12.23 2.71 -6.73
CA CYS A 198 12.75 2.51 -5.38
C CYS A 198 14.27 2.47 -5.54
N PRO A 199 15.02 3.51 -5.14
CA PRO A 199 16.45 3.49 -5.29
C PRO A 199 16.97 2.31 -4.48
N GLN A 200 17.57 1.34 -5.16
CA GLN A 200 18.34 0.32 -4.46
C GLN A 200 19.41 1.03 -3.64
N LEU A 201 19.73 0.50 -2.45
CA LEU A 201 20.87 1.00 -1.70
C LEU A 201 22.08 0.93 -2.62
N SER A 202 22.76 2.05 -2.83
CA SER A 202 24.02 2.02 -3.55
C SER A 202 24.97 1.06 -2.83
N PHE A 203 25.88 0.42 -3.58
CA PHE A 203 26.88 -0.47 -2.97
C PHE A 203 27.61 0.19 -1.79
N ARG A 204 27.91 1.50 -1.91
CA ARG A 204 28.47 2.30 -0.83
C ARG A 204 27.55 2.42 0.39
N ALA A 205 26.25 2.62 0.20
CA ALA A 205 25.29 2.66 1.30
C ALA A 205 25.18 1.30 2.01
N MET A 206 25.19 0.20 1.25
CA MET A 206 25.22 -1.16 1.82
C MET A 206 26.47 -1.40 2.66
N LEU A 207 27.65 -1.04 2.13
CA LEU A 207 28.92 -1.10 2.86
C LEU A 207 28.91 -0.26 4.14
N ASN A 208 28.35 0.96 4.09
CA ASN A 208 28.26 1.82 5.27
C ASN A 208 27.37 1.22 6.36
N ILE A 209 26.23 0.61 5.99
CA ILE A 209 25.35 -0.07 6.95
C ILE A 209 26.05 -1.27 7.58
N ALA A 210 26.70 -2.10 6.77
CA ALA A 210 27.44 -3.25 7.26
C ALA A 210 28.61 -2.83 8.19
N ASN A 211 29.34 -1.77 7.83
CA ASN A 211 30.39 -1.17 8.68
C ASN A 211 29.84 -0.65 10.01
N HIS A 212 28.69 0.03 9.99
CA HIS A 212 28.05 0.54 11.20
C HIS A 212 27.72 -0.59 12.19
N TYR A 213 27.10 -1.68 11.72
CA TYR A 213 26.78 -2.82 12.59
C TYR A 213 28.03 -3.59 13.02
N ALA A 214 29.04 -3.71 12.15
CA ALA A 214 30.32 -4.31 12.51
C ALA A 214 31.04 -3.52 13.62
N GLN A 215 30.98 -2.18 13.58
CA GLN A 215 31.47 -1.34 14.68
C GLN A 215 30.63 -1.52 15.95
N LYS A 216 29.30 -1.48 15.82
CA LYS A 216 28.37 -1.55 16.96
C LYS A 216 28.49 -2.85 17.76
N TYR A 217 28.77 -3.96 17.09
CA TYR A 217 28.87 -5.30 17.70
C TYR A 217 30.30 -5.83 17.79
N ASP A 218 31.30 -4.95 17.64
CA ASP A 218 32.74 -5.28 17.69
C ASP A 218 33.10 -6.53 16.86
N ALA A 219 32.68 -6.53 15.60
CA ALA A 219 32.90 -7.63 14.70
C ALA A 219 34.40 -7.86 14.46
N GLU A 220 34.77 -9.12 14.24
CA GLU A 220 36.15 -9.54 14.13
C GLU A 220 36.89 -8.83 12.98
N LYS A 221 38.12 -8.39 13.26
CA LYS A 221 39.01 -7.70 12.32
C LYS A 221 40.22 -8.58 12.03
N PHE A 222 40.83 -8.37 10.87
CA PHE A 222 42.20 -8.83 10.63
C PHE A 222 43.20 -7.95 11.39
N ASN A 223 44.45 -8.42 11.50
CA ASN A 223 45.54 -7.66 12.12
C ASN A 223 45.79 -6.30 11.46
N CYS A 224 45.37 -6.12 10.20
CA CYS A 224 45.44 -4.85 9.47
C CYS A 224 44.28 -3.88 9.78
N GLY A 225 43.37 -4.23 10.70
CA GLY A 225 42.26 -3.38 11.14
C GLY A 225 40.99 -3.48 10.29
N SER A 226 41.02 -4.13 9.13
CA SER A 226 39.85 -4.35 8.27
C SER A 226 38.91 -5.41 8.84
N TYR A 227 37.61 -5.19 8.76
CA TYR A 227 36.62 -6.18 9.18
C TYR A 227 36.63 -7.43 8.31
N LYS A 228 36.57 -8.61 8.92
CA LYS A 228 36.63 -9.88 8.20
C LYS A 228 35.46 -10.09 7.23
N TRP A 229 34.28 -9.55 7.54
CA TRP A 229 33.10 -9.66 6.68
C TRP A 229 33.26 -8.97 5.31
N MET A 230 34.15 -7.97 5.19
CA MET A 230 34.39 -7.25 3.93
C MET A 230 34.99 -8.14 2.84
N LEU A 231 35.56 -9.29 3.19
CA LEU A 231 36.14 -10.26 2.25
C LEU A 231 35.23 -11.48 2.01
N CYS A 232 34.04 -11.50 2.61
CA CYS A 232 33.06 -12.55 2.36
C CYS A 232 32.38 -12.31 1.00
N GLN A 233 32.62 -13.22 0.05
CA GLN A 233 32.01 -13.22 -1.29
C GLN A 233 30.48 -13.01 -1.37
N PRO A 234 29.62 -13.38 -0.41
CA PRO A 234 28.17 -13.23 -0.55
C PRO A 234 27.65 -11.78 -0.71
N PHE A 235 28.50 -10.77 -0.50
CA PHE A 235 28.16 -9.34 -0.67
C PHE A 235 28.64 -8.72 -1.99
N LEU A 236 29.49 -9.41 -2.77
CA LEU A 236 30.02 -9.00 -4.08
C LEU A 236 29.37 -9.84 -5.19
#